data_AF-A0A3D4Z037-F1
#
_entry.id   AF-A0A3D4Z037-F1
#
_cell.length_a   1.000
_cell.length_b   1.000
_cell.length_c   1.000
_cell.angle_alpha   90.00
_cell.angle_beta   90.00
_cell.angle_gamma   90.00
#
_symmetry.space_group_name_H-M   'P 1'
#
loop_
_entity.id
_entity.type
_entity.pdbx_description
1 polymer ?
#
loop_
_entity_poly.entity_id
_entity_poly.type
_entity_poly.pdbx_seq_one_letter_code
_entity_poly.pdbx_strand_id
1 'polypeptide(L)'
;FIDEIHRLNTQVEEILYPAMEDFQLDIVIGQGPSAKTIKLDLPRFTLVGATTRAGLLTSPLRDRFGVAARLDFYSTEDLTTIVKRSAKILEIPVTAEGAAELAQRARGTPRIVNRLLKRARDYAQVRASGLLDARVAKEALQLLEVDEKGFDHMDRKILLTIMEKFGGGPVGVETLGSAISEEKDTIEDVYEPFLIQCGFLQRTPRGRIATDLAYHYFGLARPRSQVANEGQESLVFKPVSSGLKF
;
A
#
# COMPACT_ATOMS: atom_id res chain seq x y z
N PHE A 1 -11.66 -9.35 -17.40
CA PHE A 1 -10.80 -8.82 -16.33
C PHE A 1 -11.52 -7.66 -15.68
N ILE A 2 -11.71 -7.69 -14.37
CA ILE A 2 -12.30 -6.59 -13.59
C ILE A 2 -11.24 -6.13 -12.61
N ASP A 3 -10.71 -4.94 -12.82
CA ASP A 3 -9.83 -4.27 -11.87
C ASP A 3 -10.67 -3.65 -10.74
N GLU A 4 -10.09 -3.53 -9.55
CA GLU A 4 -10.78 -2.98 -8.38
C GLU A 4 -12.15 -3.66 -8.12
N ILE A 5 -12.23 -4.99 -8.25
CA ILE A 5 -13.50 -5.74 -8.21
C ILE A 5 -14.29 -5.56 -6.90
N HIS A 6 -13.63 -5.12 -5.82
CA HIS A 6 -14.27 -4.77 -4.55
C HIS A 6 -15.12 -3.49 -4.60
N ARG A 7 -15.03 -2.70 -5.68
CA ARG A 7 -15.84 -1.49 -5.91
C ARG A 7 -17.12 -1.75 -6.70
N LEU A 8 -17.39 -3.02 -7.08
CA LEU A 8 -18.66 -3.36 -7.69
C LEU A 8 -19.80 -3.05 -6.72
N ASN A 9 -20.86 -2.44 -7.25
CA ASN A 9 -22.07 -2.30 -6.47
C ASN A 9 -22.76 -3.67 -6.34
N THR A 10 -23.56 -3.83 -5.28
CA THR A 10 -24.21 -5.09 -4.96
C THR A 10 -25.07 -5.63 -6.11
N GLN A 11 -25.74 -4.76 -6.86
CA GLN A 11 -26.59 -5.19 -7.99
C GLN A 11 -25.76 -5.82 -9.10
N VAL A 12 -24.63 -5.21 -9.48
CA VAL A 12 -23.73 -5.73 -10.51
C VAL A 12 -23.03 -7.00 -10.02
N GLU A 13 -22.67 -7.04 -8.73
CA GLU A 13 -22.08 -8.21 -8.09
C GLU A 13 -23.02 -9.43 -8.12
N GLU A 14 -24.30 -9.24 -7.78
CA GLU A 14 -25.31 -10.30 -7.82
C GLU A 14 -25.56 -10.82 -9.24
N ILE A 15 -25.52 -9.93 -10.23
CA ILE A 15 -25.62 -10.30 -11.65
C ILE A 15 -24.44 -11.18 -12.10
N LEU A 16 -23.27 -11.06 -11.48
CA LEU A 16 -22.09 -11.86 -11.83
C LEU A 16 -22.15 -13.29 -11.31
N TYR A 17 -22.94 -13.59 -10.27
CA TYR A 17 -22.95 -14.93 -9.67
C TYR A 17 -23.36 -16.03 -10.66
N PRO A 18 -24.50 -15.92 -11.36
CA PRO A 18 -24.89 -16.95 -12.34
C PRO A 18 -23.97 -16.96 -13.56
N ALA A 19 -23.36 -15.82 -13.90
CA ALA A 19 -22.41 -15.73 -15.00
C ALA A 19 -21.13 -16.52 -14.71
N MET A 20 -20.68 -16.53 -13.45
CA MET A 20 -19.50 -17.27 -13.01
C MET A 20 -19.77 -18.75 -12.79
N GLU A 21 -20.94 -19.11 -12.27
CA GLU A 21 -21.29 -20.49 -11.88
C GLU A 21 -21.84 -21.30 -13.05
N ASP A 22 -22.86 -20.74 -13.71
CA ASP A 22 -23.67 -21.46 -14.70
C ASP A 22 -23.44 -20.95 -16.14
N PHE A 23 -22.63 -19.90 -16.32
CA PHE A 23 -22.49 -19.17 -17.57
C PHE A 23 -23.84 -18.67 -18.10
N GLN A 24 -24.66 -18.12 -17.20
CA GLN A 24 -25.96 -17.54 -17.54
C GLN A 24 -26.07 -16.10 -17.04
N LEU A 25 -26.89 -15.30 -17.70
CA LEU A 25 -27.17 -13.92 -17.32
C LEU A 25 -28.68 -13.68 -17.31
N ASP A 26 -29.21 -13.26 -16.16
CA ASP A 26 -30.61 -12.89 -16.01
C ASP A 26 -30.78 -11.39 -16.27
N ILE A 27 -31.44 -11.02 -17.37
CA ILE A 27 -31.74 -9.61 -17.72
C ILE A 27 -33.23 -9.34 -17.51
N VAL A 28 -33.53 -8.33 -16.68
CA VAL A 28 -34.90 -7.83 -16.51
C VAL A 28 -35.20 -6.81 -17.61
N ILE A 29 -36.21 -7.08 -18.43
CA ILE A 29 -36.69 -6.19 -19.48
C ILE A 29 -38.09 -5.67 -19.10
N GLY A 30 -38.24 -4.34 -19.13
CA GLY A 30 -39.48 -3.64 -18.78
C GLY A 30 -39.46 -3.02 -17.38
N GLN A 31 -40.57 -2.42 -16.96
CA GLN A 31 -40.72 -1.79 -15.64
C GLN A 31 -42.06 -2.17 -15.00
N GLY A 32 -42.09 -2.24 -13.67
CA GLY A 32 -43.30 -2.52 -12.90
C GLY A 32 -43.76 -3.99 -13.00
N PRO A 33 -45.04 -4.29 -12.73
CA PRO A 33 -45.58 -5.66 -12.71
C PRO A 33 -45.48 -6.43 -14.03
N SER A 34 -45.20 -5.73 -15.14
CA SER A 34 -45.05 -6.31 -16.48
C SER A 34 -43.59 -6.63 -16.85
N ALA A 35 -42.64 -6.36 -15.95
CA ALA A 35 -41.23 -6.70 -16.18
C ALA A 35 -41.05 -8.22 -16.36
N LYS A 36 -40.28 -8.61 -17.37
CA LYS A 36 -39.95 -10.01 -17.66
C LYS A 36 -38.46 -10.24 -17.50
N THR A 37 -38.09 -11.30 -16.79
CA THR A 37 -36.70 -11.76 -16.72
C THR A 37 -36.43 -12.71 -17.88
N ILE A 38 -35.45 -12.38 -18.70
CA ILE A 38 -34.95 -13.23 -19.79
C ILE A 38 -33.60 -13.79 -19.37
N LYS A 39 -33.44 -15.10 -19.51
CA LYS A 39 -32.16 -15.77 -19.33
C LYS A 39 -31.38 -15.77 -20.64
N LEU A 40 -30.13 -15.34 -20.60
CA LEU A 40 -29.19 -15.39 -21.71
C LEU A 40 -28.06 -16.34 -21.37
N ASP A 41 -27.81 -17.31 -22.25
CA ASP A 41 -26.64 -18.17 -22.14
C ASP A 41 -25.38 -17.39 -22.55
N LEU A 42 -24.36 -17.44 -21.70
CA LEU A 42 -23.06 -16.85 -21.96
C LEU A 42 -22.10 -17.91 -22.51
N PRO A 43 -21.18 -17.53 -23.41
CA PRO A 43 -20.06 -18.40 -23.72
C PRO A 43 -19.21 -18.62 -22.46
N ARG A 44 -18.57 -19.79 -22.37
CA ARG A 44 -17.61 -20.05 -21.29
C ARG A 44 -16.51 -19.01 -21.28
N PHE A 45 -16.25 -18.42 -20.12
CA PHE A 45 -15.22 -17.41 -19.94
C PHE A 45 -14.47 -17.62 -18.62
N THR A 46 -13.33 -16.95 -18.48
CA THR A 46 -12.60 -16.88 -17.21
C THR A 46 -12.66 -15.47 -16.67
N LEU A 47 -13.29 -15.29 -15.52
CA LEU A 47 -13.25 -14.04 -14.80
C LEU A 47 -11.92 -13.92 -14.07
N VAL A 48 -11.17 -12.86 -14.37
CA VAL A 48 -9.99 -12.46 -13.59
C VAL A 48 -10.34 -11.17 -12.86
N GLY A 49 -10.39 -11.23 -11.53
CA GLY A 49 -10.59 -10.07 -10.65
C GLY A 49 -9.28 -9.64 -10.01
N ALA A 50 -9.07 -8.32 -9.88
CA ALA A 50 -7.97 -7.76 -9.10
C ALA A 50 -8.52 -6.83 -8.01
N THR A 51 -7.85 -6.82 -6.85
CA THR A 51 -8.24 -5.97 -5.71
C THR A 51 -7.03 -5.65 -4.84
N THR A 52 -6.96 -4.42 -4.34
CA THR A 52 -6.05 -3.99 -3.26
C THR A 52 -6.58 -4.39 -1.88
N ARG A 53 -7.90 -4.61 -1.75
CA ARG A 53 -8.61 -4.84 -0.50
C ARG A 53 -9.44 -6.11 -0.54
N ALA A 54 -8.76 -7.26 -0.47
CA ALA A 54 -9.42 -8.58 -0.51
C ALA A 54 -10.46 -8.78 0.62
N GLY A 55 -10.28 -8.11 1.77
CA GLY A 55 -11.24 -8.15 2.88
C GLY A 55 -12.56 -7.40 2.64
N LEU A 56 -12.64 -6.57 1.58
CA LEU A 56 -13.88 -5.90 1.18
C LEU A 56 -14.74 -6.72 0.22
N LEU A 57 -14.22 -7.83 -0.30
CA LEU A 57 -15.02 -8.74 -1.13
C LEU A 57 -16.04 -9.46 -0.25
N THR A 58 -17.28 -9.53 -0.72
CA THR A 58 -18.30 -10.33 -0.05
C THR A 58 -17.90 -11.81 -0.08
N SER A 59 -18.27 -12.58 0.95
CA SER A 59 -18.01 -14.02 0.95
C SER A 59 -18.61 -14.70 -0.30
N PRO A 60 -19.86 -14.41 -0.72
CA PRO A 60 -20.41 -14.98 -1.95
C PRO A 60 -19.56 -14.77 -3.21
N LEU A 61 -19.05 -13.56 -3.45
CA LEU A 61 -18.21 -13.31 -4.63
C LEU A 61 -16.85 -14.00 -4.50
N ARG A 62 -16.22 -13.93 -3.31
CA ARG A 62 -14.90 -14.52 -3.07
C ARG A 62 -14.91 -16.04 -3.24
N ASP A 63 -15.93 -16.70 -2.71
CA ASP A 63 -16.01 -18.17 -2.69
C ASP A 63 -16.23 -18.77 -4.09
N ARG A 64 -16.61 -17.94 -5.08
CA ARG A 64 -16.74 -18.31 -6.50
C ARG A 64 -15.43 -18.26 -7.29
N PHE A 65 -14.36 -17.70 -6.74
CA PHE A 65 -13.04 -17.74 -7.39
C PHE A 65 -12.34 -19.06 -7.11
N GLY A 66 -12.20 -19.91 -8.13
CA GLY A 66 -11.48 -21.19 -8.01
C GLY A 66 -9.96 -21.06 -7.80
N VAL A 67 -9.39 -19.89 -8.08
CA VAL A 67 -7.96 -19.59 -7.86
C VAL A 67 -7.84 -18.21 -7.22
N ALA A 68 -7.18 -18.16 -6.06
CA ALA A 68 -6.80 -16.92 -5.39
C ALA A 68 -5.28 -16.84 -5.31
N ALA A 69 -4.69 -15.82 -5.92
CA ALA A 69 -3.26 -15.55 -5.87
C ALA A 69 -3.01 -14.21 -5.18
N ARG A 70 -2.08 -14.20 -4.23
CA ARG A 70 -1.58 -12.98 -3.59
C ARG A 70 -0.27 -12.58 -4.24
N LEU A 71 -0.16 -11.33 -4.65
CA LEU A 71 1.09 -10.75 -5.11
C LEU A 71 1.71 -9.96 -3.98
N ASP A 72 2.92 -10.35 -3.59
CA ASP A 72 3.72 -9.62 -2.62
C ASP A 72 4.69 -8.66 -3.34
N PHE A 73 5.30 -7.77 -2.56
CA PHE A 73 6.32 -6.87 -3.07
C PHE A 73 7.54 -7.64 -3.59
N TYR A 74 8.11 -7.13 -4.68
CA TYR A 74 9.29 -7.70 -5.31
C TYR A 74 10.53 -7.44 -4.46
N SER A 75 11.49 -8.37 -4.50
CA SER A 75 12.81 -8.14 -3.93
C SER A 75 13.58 -7.09 -4.74
N THR A 76 14.57 -6.46 -4.11
CA THR A 76 15.47 -5.53 -4.81
C THR A 76 16.20 -6.20 -5.98
N GLU A 77 16.51 -7.50 -5.87
CA GLU A 77 17.16 -8.27 -6.93
C GLU A 77 16.24 -8.45 -8.15
N ASP A 78 14.98 -8.84 -7.91
CA ASP A 78 13.98 -8.97 -8.97
C ASP A 78 13.73 -7.61 -9.64
N LEU A 79 13.63 -6.54 -8.84
CA LEU A 79 13.47 -5.19 -9.36
C LEU A 79 14.69 -4.73 -10.16
N THR A 80 15.91 -5.08 -9.75
CA THR A 80 17.13 -4.77 -10.50
C THR A 80 17.10 -5.47 -11.86
N THR A 81 16.62 -6.72 -11.91
CA THR A 81 16.40 -7.46 -13.15
C THR A 81 15.37 -6.76 -14.06
N ILE A 82 14.28 -6.27 -13.46
CA ILE A 82 13.25 -5.50 -14.18
C ILE A 82 13.84 -4.19 -14.72
N VAL A 83 14.62 -3.44 -13.93
CA VAL A 83 15.28 -2.20 -14.38
C VAL A 83 16.15 -2.49 -15.61
N LYS A 84 17.04 -3.49 -15.53
CA LYS A 84 17.96 -3.85 -16.62
C LYS A 84 17.19 -4.25 -17.88
N ARG A 85 16.14 -5.05 -17.75
CA ARG A 85 15.28 -5.45 -18.87
C ARG A 85 14.59 -4.23 -19.50
N SER A 86 13.97 -3.38 -18.69
CA SER A 86 13.28 -2.18 -19.18
C SER A 86 14.25 -1.18 -19.84
N ALA A 87 15.44 -1.02 -19.28
CA ALA A 87 16.48 -0.16 -19.84
C ALA A 87 16.93 -0.68 -21.21
N LYS A 88 17.11 -1.99 -21.36
CA LYS A 88 17.41 -2.62 -22.66
C LYS A 88 16.32 -2.37 -23.69
N ILE A 89 15.04 -2.51 -23.32
CA ILE A 89 13.90 -2.28 -24.22
C ILE A 89 13.82 -0.82 -24.66
N LEU A 90 14.15 0.11 -23.78
CA LEU A 90 14.08 1.56 -24.03
C LEU A 90 15.41 2.14 -24.53
N GLU A 91 16.40 1.29 -24.81
CA GLU A 91 17.74 1.68 -25.27
C GLU A 91 18.43 2.70 -24.34
N ILE A 92 18.27 2.51 -23.03
CA ILE A 92 18.86 3.36 -21.99
C ILE A 92 20.15 2.68 -21.50
N PRO A 93 21.33 3.29 -21.70
CA PRO A 93 22.57 2.80 -21.12
C PRO A 93 22.49 2.88 -19.59
N VAL A 94 22.54 1.72 -18.92
CA VAL A 94 22.50 1.62 -17.45
C VAL A 94 23.53 0.62 -16.96
N THR A 95 24.25 0.99 -15.90
CA THR A 95 25.20 0.11 -15.20
C THR A 95 24.46 -0.83 -14.23
N ALA A 96 25.15 -1.85 -13.71
CA ALA A 96 24.54 -2.74 -12.72
C ALA A 96 24.21 -1.99 -11.42
N GLU A 97 25.08 -1.08 -11.00
CA GLU A 97 24.98 -0.28 -9.79
C GLU A 97 23.89 0.79 -9.92
N GLY A 98 23.81 1.46 -11.08
CA GLY A 98 22.72 2.41 -11.37
C GLY A 98 21.34 1.73 -11.40
N ALA A 99 21.28 0.49 -11.92
CA ALA A 99 20.05 -0.29 -11.88
C ALA A 99 19.65 -0.69 -10.46
N ALA A 100 20.62 -1.08 -9.62
CA ALA A 100 20.39 -1.41 -8.22
C ALA A 100 19.92 -0.19 -7.41
N GLU A 101 20.49 0.99 -7.65
CA GLU A 101 20.08 2.25 -7.00
C GLU A 101 18.61 2.58 -7.29
N LEU A 102 18.17 2.46 -8.55
CA LEU A 102 16.76 2.65 -8.92
C LEU A 102 15.85 1.60 -8.28
N ALA A 103 16.28 0.34 -8.23
CA ALA A 103 15.52 -0.76 -7.66
C ALA A 103 15.31 -0.60 -6.15
N GLN A 104 16.35 -0.21 -5.41
CA GLN A 104 16.29 0.00 -3.95
C GLN A 104 15.25 1.06 -3.56
N ARG A 105 15.06 2.08 -4.40
CA ARG A 105 14.11 3.18 -4.14
C ARG A 105 12.73 2.97 -4.75
N ALA A 106 12.45 1.81 -5.34
CA ALA A 106 11.20 1.54 -6.05
C ALA A 106 10.10 0.86 -5.21
N ARG A 107 10.25 0.79 -3.88
CA ARG A 107 9.22 0.30 -2.95
C ARG A 107 8.67 -1.08 -3.31
N GLY A 108 9.54 -2.00 -3.72
CA GLY A 108 9.13 -3.35 -4.12
C GLY A 108 8.18 -3.42 -5.33
N THR A 109 8.02 -2.33 -6.09
CA THR A 109 6.95 -2.18 -7.08
C THR A 109 7.50 -1.96 -8.49
N PRO A 110 7.27 -2.89 -9.45
CA PRO A 110 7.74 -2.75 -10.84
C PRO A 110 7.24 -1.49 -11.57
N ARG A 111 6.03 -1.04 -11.25
CA ARG A 111 5.46 0.20 -11.80
C ARG A 111 6.31 1.43 -11.42
N ILE A 112 6.80 1.48 -10.18
CA ILE A 112 7.65 2.57 -9.69
C ILE A 112 9.02 2.50 -10.34
N VAL A 113 9.63 1.30 -10.47
CA VAL A 113 10.88 1.10 -11.23
C VAL A 113 10.81 1.75 -12.60
N ASN A 114 9.78 1.42 -13.40
CA ASN A 114 9.67 1.92 -14.76
C ASN A 114 9.44 3.45 -14.82
N ARG A 115 8.74 4.00 -13.82
CA ARG A 115 8.57 5.45 -13.68
C ARG A 115 9.89 6.13 -13.36
N LEU A 116 10.64 5.63 -12.38
CA LEU A 116 11.93 6.17 -11.96
C LEU A 116 12.97 6.08 -13.07
N LEU A 117 13.06 4.93 -13.76
CA LEU A 117 13.97 4.74 -14.88
C LEU A 117 13.76 5.77 -16.00
N LYS A 118 12.50 6.02 -16.38
CA LYS A 118 12.18 7.02 -17.42
C LYS A 118 12.64 8.43 -17.00
N ARG A 119 12.39 8.81 -15.75
CA ARG A 119 12.81 10.12 -15.22
C ARG A 119 14.33 10.23 -15.07
N ALA A 120 14.98 9.17 -14.61
CA ALA A 120 16.43 9.11 -14.49
C ALA A 120 17.10 9.19 -15.86
N ARG A 121 16.54 8.54 -16.88
CA ARG A 121 17.00 8.70 -18.27
C ARG A 121 16.94 10.16 -18.71
N ASP A 122 15.81 10.84 -18.49
CA ASP A 122 15.66 12.25 -18.88
C ASP A 122 16.76 13.11 -18.22
N TYR A 123 17.07 12.84 -16.94
CA TYR A 123 18.19 13.48 -16.25
C TYR A 123 19.54 13.14 -16.90
N ALA A 124 19.82 11.86 -17.14
CA ALA A 124 21.10 11.41 -17.66
C ALA A 124 21.40 11.95 -19.07
N GLN A 125 20.38 12.01 -19.93
CA GLN A 125 20.51 12.53 -21.29
C GLN A 125 20.85 14.02 -21.29
N VAL A 126 20.31 14.79 -20.35
CA VAL A 126 20.52 16.25 -20.28
C VAL A 126 21.77 16.61 -19.49
N ARG A 127 22.10 15.86 -18.43
CA ARG A 127 23.11 16.27 -17.43
C ARG A 127 24.28 15.31 -17.24
N ALA A 128 24.26 14.11 -17.81
CA ALA A 128 25.27 13.09 -17.54
C ALA A 128 25.60 12.19 -18.76
N SER A 129 25.66 12.77 -19.96
CA SER A 129 26.12 12.09 -21.18
C SER A 129 25.34 10.82 -21.56
N GLY A 130 24.14 10.62 -21.01
CA GLY A 130 23.24 9.52 -21.34
C GLY A 130 23.49 8.18 -20.61
N LEU A 131 24.51 8.07 -19.75
CA LEU A 131 24.79 6.84 -18.97
C LEU A 131 24.21 6.92 -17.56
N LEU A 132 23.39 5.93 -17.19
CA LEU A 132 22.88 5.76 -15.82
C LEU A 132 23.84 4.90 -14.98
N ASP A 133 24.83 5.55 -14.37
CA ASP A 133 25.62 4.99 -13.28
C ASP A 133 24.97 5.22 -11.90
N ALA A 134 25.56 4.66 -10.84
CA ALA A 134 25.05 4.82 -9.47
C ALA A 134 24.96 6.29 -9.02
N ARG A 135 25.95 7.11 -9.39
CA ARG A 135 25.99 8.53 -9.02
C ARG A 135 24.88 9.29 -9.74
N VAL A 136 24.73 9.09 -11.05
CA VAL A 136 23.69 9.73 -11.87
C VAL A 136 22.30 9.28 -11.43
N ALA A 137 22.11 8.00 -11.12
CA ALA A 137 20.86 7.50 -10.58
C ALA A 137 20.51 8.18 -9.25
N LYS A 138 21.48 8.29 -8.32
CA LYS A 138 21.31 8.99 -7.04
C LYS A 138 20.96 10.47 -7.22
N GLU A 139 21.68 11.18 -8.08
CA GLU A 139 21.42 12.59 -8.38
C GLU A 139 20.05 12.82 -9.02
N ALA A 140 19.65 11.93 -9.94
CA ALA A 140 18.33 11.98 -10.56
C ALA A 140 17.21 11.73 -9.52
N LEU A 141 17.39 10.75 -8.63
CA LEU A 141 16.42 10.42 -7.59
C LEU A 141 16.30 11.54 -6.54
N GLN A 142 17.41 12.20 -6.20
CA GLN A 142 17.41 13.38 -5.35
C GLN A 142 16.61 14.53 -5.97
N LEU A 143 16.76 14.78 -7.28
CA LEU A 143 15.98 15.81 -7.98
C LEU A 143 14.47 15.48 -8.00
N LEU A 144 14.11 14.19 -7.99
CA LEU A 144 12.74 13.73 -7.89
C LEU A 144 12.22 13.69 -6.44
N GLU A 145 13.01 14.18 -5.49
CA GLU A 145 12.71 14.15 -4.04
C GLU A 145 12.45 12.74 -3.51
N VAL A 146 13.06 11.73 -4.13
CA VAL A 146 13.00 10.32 -3.69
C VAL A 146 14.20 10.04 -2.80
N ASP A 147 13.96 9.80 -1.52
CA ASP A 147 15.00 9.59 -0.54
C ASP A 147 15.62 8.19 -0.56
N GLU A 148 16.56 7.89 0.33
CA GLU A 148 17.27 6.61 0.37
C GLU A 148 16.37 5.42 0.74
N LYS A 149 15.21 5.65 1.36
CA LYS A 149 14.18 4.62 1.60
C LYS A 149 13.17 4.52 0.47
N GLY A 150 13.30 5.36 -0.55
CA GLY A 150 12.36 5.44 -1.67
C GLY A 150 11.12 6.28 -1.36
N PHE A 151 11.07 6.99 -0.22
CA PHE A 151 9.94 7.87 0.09
C PHE A 151 9.93 9.06 -0.86
N ASP A 152 8.77 9.35 -1.41
CA ASP A 152 8.53 10.60 -2.13
C ASP A 152 8.02 11.70 -1.20
N HIS A 153 7.73 12.85 -1.79
CA HIS A 153 7.16 13.98 -1.09
C HIS A 153 5.90 13.62 -0.28
N MET A 154 4.99 12.78 -0.78
CA MET A 154 3.74 12.47 -0.10
C MET A 154 3.97 11.52 1.08
N ASP A 155 4.82 10.50 0.93
CA ASP A 155 5.22 9.63 2.05
C ASP A 155 5.78 10.45 3.22
N ARG A 156 6.70 11.37 2.91
CA ARG A 156 7.30 12.28 3.89
C ARG A 156 6.25 13.22 4.48
N LYS A 157 5.37 13.78 3.66
CA LYS A 157 4.28 14.67 4.11
C LYS A 157 3.33 13.95 5.07
N ILE A 158 2.99 12.70 4.80
CA ILE A 158 2.17 11.87 5.69
C ILE A 158 2.85 11.71 7.05
N LEU A 159 4.10 11.21 7.07
CA LEU A 159 4.83 10.94 8.31
C LEU A 159 5.11 12.21 9.11
N LEU A 160 5.58 13.28 8.46
CA LEU A 160 5.82 14.58 9.10
C LEU A 160 4.53 15.18 9.65
N THR A 161 3.42 15.10 8.92
CA THR A 161 2.13 15.58 9.41
C THR A 161 1.69 14.84 10.68
N ILE A 162 1.85 13.52 10.73
CA ILE A 162 1.56 12.72 11.94
C ILE A 162 2.46 13.15 13.09
N MET A 163 3.76 13.27 12.86
CA MET A 163 4.74 13.57 13.91
C MET A 163 4.65 15.01 14.44
N GLU A 164 4.53 15.99 13.55
CA GLU A 164 4.60 17.42 13.87
C GLU A 164 3.22 18.02 14.20
N LYS A 165 2.18 17.73 13.41
CA LYS A 165 0.84 18.31 13.64
C LYS A 165 0.01 17.52 14.64
N PHE A 166 0.18 16.20 14.67
CA PHE A 166 -0.60 15.31 15.54
C PHE A 166 0.22 14.69 16.68
N GLY A 167 1.44 15.16 16.93
CA GLY A 167 2.28 14.74 18.05
C GLY A 167 2.64 13.25 18.04
N GLY A 168 2.66 12.62 16.86
CA GLY A 168 2.92 11.19 16.68
C GLY A 168 1.66 10.33 16.54
N GLY A 169 0.46 10.90 16.69
CA GLY A 169 -0.82 10.20 16.63
C GLY A 169 -1.36 9.75 18.00
N PRO A 170 -2.46 8.98 18.05
CA PRO A 170 -3.19 8.41 16.92
C PRO A 170 -4.04 9.43 16.14
N VAL A 171 -4.03 9.35 14.80
CA VAL A 171 -4.86 10.19 13.91
C VAL A 171 -5.71 9.34 12.96
N GLY A 172 -7.00 9.67 12.80
CA GLY A 172 -7.89 9.01 11.84
C GLY A 172 -7.51 9.32 10.39
N VAL A 173 -7.80 8.42 9.45
CA VAL A 173 -7.44 8.63 8.02
C VAL A 173 -8.14 9.85 7.42
N GLU A 174 -9.38 10.11 7.80
CA GLU A 174 -10.14 11.26 7.27
C GLU A 174 -9.54 12.59 7.75
N THR A 175 -9.15 12.65 9.02
CA THR A 175 -8.45 13.81 9.59
C THR A 175 -7.08 13.99 8.94
N LEU A 176 -6.34 12.89 8.76
CA LEU A 176 -5.04 12.91 8.10
C LEU A 176 -5.17 13.40 6.66
N GLY A 177 -6.07 12.81 5.88
CA GLY A 177 -6.36 13.19 4.50
C GLY A 177 -6.77 14.64 4.36
N SER A 178 -7.61 15.14 5.27
CA SER A 178 -7.95 16.57 5.32
C SER A 178 -6.70 17.46 5.57
N ALA A 179 -5.78 17.03 6.44
CA ALA A 179 -4.59 17.80 6.77
C ALA A 179 -3.52 17.83 5.67
N ILE A 180 -3.52 16.82 4.78
CA ILE A 180 -2.59 16.73 3.64
C ILE A 180 -3.25 16.95 2.27
N SER A 181 -4.56 17.17 2.23
CA SER A 181 -5.37 17.34 1.02
C SER A 181 -5.32 16.12 0.09
N GLU A 182 -5.52 14.93 0.67
CA GLU A 182 -5.47 13.65 -0.05
C GLU A 182 -6.68 12.78 0.32
N GLU A 183 -7.13 11.93 -0.61
CA GLU A 183 -8.27 11.04 -0.37
C GLU A 183 -7.90 9.87 0.54
N LYS A 184 -8.87 9.43 1.37
CA LYS A 184 -8.66 8.32 2.32
C LYS A 184 -8.18 7.04 1.63
N ASP A 185 -8.78 6.73 0.49
CA ASP A 185 -8.51 5.51 -0.27
C ASP A 185 -7.08 5.54 -0.83
N THR A 186 -6.64 6.70 -1.33
CA THR A 186 -5.27 6.89 -1.81
C THR A 186 -4.26 6.68 -0.68
N ILE A 187 -4.53 7.23 0.50
CA ILE A 187 -3.66 7.01 1.68
C ILE A 187 -3.60 5.52 2.01
N GLU A 188 -4.75 4.85 2.14
CA GLU A 188 -4.84 3.47 2.59
C GLU A 188 -4.29 2.44 1.59
N ASP A 189 -4.49 2.67 0.30
CA ASP A 189 -4.18 1.69 -0.76
C ASP A 189 -2.84 1.95 -1.44
N VAL A 190 -2.39 3.22 -1.48
CA VAL A 190 -1.18 3.59 -2.24
C VAL A 190 0.02 3.79 -1.32
N TYR A 191 -0.14 4.52 -0.21
CA TYR A 191 1.00 4.96 0.60
C TYR A 191 1.21 4.12 1.86
N GLU A 192 0.14 3.88 2.64
CA GLU A 192 0.23 3.16 3.90
C GLU A 192 0.85 1.74 3.80
N PRO A 193 0.58 0.93 2.75
CA PRO A 193 1.14 -0.42 2.70
C PRO A 193 2.66 -0.45 2.78
N PHE A 194 3.34 0.46 2.07
CA PHE A 194 4.80 0.55 2.09
C PHE A 194 5.32 1.15 3.41
N LEU A 195 4.68 2.21 3.91
CA LEU A 195 5.07 2.85 5.17
C LEU A 195 4.95 1.89 6.37
N ILE A 196 3.93 1.03 6.38
CA ILE A 196 3.72 0.00 7.39
C ILE A 196 4.75 -1.12 7.22
N GLN A 197 4.98 -1.59 6.00
CA GLN A 197 5.95 -2.65 5.73
C GLN A 197 7.38 -2.25 6.13
N CYS A 198 7.78 -1.01 5.89
CA CYS A 198 9.07 -0.49 6.33
C CYS A 198 9.12 -0.14 7.83
N GLY A 199 7.99 -0.25 8.56
CA GLY A 199 7.91 -0.03 10.00
C GLY A 199 7.88 1.44 10.43
N PHE A 200 7.55 2.37 9.53
CA PHE A 200 7.46 3.81 9.81
C PHE A 200 6.09 4.24 10.32
N LEU A 201 5.06 3.49 9.95
CA LEU A 201 3.67 3.76 10.30
C LEU A 201 3.03 2.54 10.95
N GLN A 202 2.25 2.76 12.00
CA GLN A 202 1.45 1.73 12.64
C GLN A 202 -0.04 2.07 12.58
N ARG A 203 -0.88 1.13 12.14
CA ARG A 203 -2.34 1.22 12.26
C ARG A 203 -2.79 0.71 13.62
N THR A 204 -3.66 1.46 14.29
CA THR A 204 -4.34 1.07 15.52
C THR A 204 -5.85 1.30 15.37
N PRO A 205 -6.71 0.71 16.23
CA PRO A 205 -8.15 0.99 16.21
C PRO A 205 -8.49 2.48 16.39
N ARG A 206 -7.61 3.25 17.03
CA ARG A 206 -7.78 4.69 17.28
C ARG A 206 -7.25 5.57 16.15
N GLY A 207 -6.51 5.01 15.19
CA GLY A 207 -5.86 5.76 14.12
C GLY A 207 -4.42 5.35 13.84
N ARG A 208 -3.72 6.17 13.07
CA ARG A 208 -2.35 5.98 12.62
C ARG A 208 -1.37 6.61 13.59
N ILE A 209 -0.28 5.91 13.87
CA ILE A 209 0.79 6.34 14.77
C ILE A 209 2.13 6.28 14.02
N ALA A 210 2.95 7.32 14.13
CA ALA A 210 4.32 7.31 13.63
C ALA A 210 5.21 6.54 14.63
N THR A 211 6.03 5.63 14.12
CA THR A 211 6.89 4.78 14.97
C THR A 211 8.17 5.50 15.38
N ASP A 212 8.90 4.94 16.34
CA ASP A 212 10.23 5.44 16.73
C ASP A 212 11.20 5.50 15.54
N LEU A 213 11.10 4.54 14.62
CA LEU A 213 11.89 4.51 13.40
C LEU A 213 11.66 5.76 12.54
N ALA A 214 10.41 6.22 12.44
CA ALA A 214 10.10 7.44 11.71
C ALA A 214 10.77 8.66 12.36
N TYR A 215 10.64 8.83 13.67
CA TYR A 215 11.30 9.93 14.39
C TYR A 215 12.82 9.92 14.19
N HIS A 216 13.46 8.77 14.35
CA HIS A 216 14.90 8.63 14.14
C HIS A 216 15.33 8.98 12.71
N TYR A 217 14.57 8.53 11.72
CA TYR A 217 14.89 8.78 10.32
C TYR A 217 14.79 10.26 9.94
N PHE A 218 13.79 10.97 10.47
CA PHE A 218 13.62 12.40 10.23
C PHE A 218 14.42 13.29 11.19
N GLY A 219 15.19 12.70 12.13
CA GLY A 219 15.97 13.44 13.11
C GLY A 219 15.13 14.24 14.10
N LEU A 220 13.88 13.83 14.34
CA LEU A 220 12.95 14.50 15.23
C LEU A 220 12.98 13.88 16.63
N ALA A 221 12.89 14.71 17.66
CA ALA A 221 12.71 14.25 19.03
C ALA A 221 11.26 13.79 19.22
N ARG A 222 11.07 12.56 19.72
CA ARG A 222 9.74 12.08 20.07
C ARG A 222 9.21 12.87 21.28
N PRO A 223 7.96 13.37 21.25
CA PRO A 223 7.32 13.90 22.45
C PRO A 223 7.34 12.82 23.53
N ARG A 224 7.81 13.11 24.74
CA ARG A 224 7.69 12.17 25.87
C ARG A 224 6.22 11.83 26.05
N SER A 225 5.82 10.62 25.67
CA SER A 225 4.44 10.17 25.87
C SER A 225 4.19 9.99 27.38
N GLN A 226 3.27 10.77 27.94
CA GLN A 226 2.71 10.62 29.29
C GLN A 226 1.81 9.37 29.46
N VAL A 227 1.93 8.36 28.59
CA VAL A 227 1.03 7.20 28.59
C VAL A 227 1.82 5.94 28.90
N ALA A 228 2.15 5.77 30.18
CA ALA A 228 2.50 4.50 30.80
C ALA A 228 2.26 4.61 32.31
N ASN A 229 0.99 4.75 32.73
CA ASN A 229 0.59 4.48 34.12
C ASN A 229 -0.93 4.34 34.28
N GLU A 230 -1.57 3.45 33.53
CA GLU A 230 -2.86 2.89 33.92
C GLU A 230 -2.83 1.40 33.58
N GLY A 231 -2.67 0.53 34.59
CA GLY A 231 -2.81 -0.92 34.38
C GLY A 231 -1.91 -1.87 35.19
N GLN A 232 -1.14 -1.42 36.17
CA GLN A 232 -0.55 -2.32 37.19
C GLN A 232 -0.76 -1.75 38.58
N GLU A 233 -2.01 -1.80 39.07
CA GLU A 233 -2.23 -1.93 40.51
C GLU A 233 -1.64 -3.28 40.94
N SER A 234 -0.46 -3.20 41.54
CA SER A 234 0.11 -4.28 42.33
C SER A 234 -0.90 -4.69 43.40
N LEU A 235 -1.51 -5.87 43.24
CA LEU A 235 -2.09 -6.63 44.35
C LEU A 235 -0.97 -6.91 45.35
N VAL A 236 -0.80 -5.98 46.29
CA VAL A 236 0.04 -6.17 47.47
C VAL A 236 -0.62 -7.26 48.31
N PHE A 237 -0.14 -8.49 48.17
CA PHE A 237 -0.39 -9.55 49.14
C PHE A 237 0.17 -9.08 50.49
N LYS A 238 -0.71 -8.68 51.41
CA LYS A 238 -0.36 -8.50 52.82
C LYS A 238 -0.07 -9.88 53.41
N PRO A 239 1.10 -10.13 54.03
CA PRO A 239 1.32 -11.38 54.74
C PRO A 239 0.49 -11.36 56.02
N VAL A 240 -0.31 -12.41 56.19
CA VAL A 240 -1.01 -12.71 57.45
C VAL A 240 0.05 -13.14 58.46
N SER A 241 0.29 -12.29 59.46
CA SER A 241 1.10 -12.60 60.63
C SER A 241 0.37 -13.66 61.47
N SER A 242 0.79 -14.92 61.32
CA SER A 242 0.50 -15.98 62.28
C SER A 242 1.58 -15.97 63.36
N GLY A 243 1.20 -15.54 64.55
CA GLY A 243 1.92 -15.90 65.76
C GLY A 243 1.56 -17.33 66.15
N LEU A 244 2.55 -18.15 66.51
CA LEU A 244 2.62 -18.85 67.80
C LEU A 244 3.89 -19.74 67.89
N LYS A 245 4.66 -19.50 68.96
CA LYS A 245 5.38 -20.43 69.87
C LYS A 245 6.40 -21.42 69.26
N PHE A 246 7.66 -21.31 69.67
CA PHE A 246 8.20 -21.84 70.94
C PHE A 246 9.27 -20.90 71.49
#